data_AF-A0A1G5V361-F1
#
_entry.id   AF-A0A1G5V361-F1
#
_cell.length_a   1.000
_cell.length_b   1.000
_cell.length_c   1.000
_cell.angle_alpha   90.00
_cell.angle_beta   90.00
_cell.angle_gamma   90.00
#
_symmetry.space_group_name_H-M   'P 1'
#
loop_
_entity.id
_entity.type
_entity.pdbx_description
1 polymer ?
#
loop_
_entity_poly.entity_id
_entity_poly.type
_entity_poly.pdbx_seq_one_letter_code
_entity_poly.pdbx_strand_id
1 'polypeptide(L)'
;MLYRVVQNHLEEFVRQFKRALSSRQVFEWQKMTRPETLTDIQRAARLFYLQHHAFAGKVTGQTFGTATTQTRSADSQLPRFGLEIRKRNPDT
;
A
#
# COMPACT_ATOMS: atom_id res chain seq x y z
N MET A 1 7.86 19.21 -6.15
CA MET A 1 7.82 18.87 -7.59
C MET A 1 6.41 18.97 -8.15
N LEU A 2 5.44 18.19 -7.68
CA LEU A 2 4.04 18.24 -8.16
C LEU A 2 3.41 19.65 -8.16
N TYR A 3 3.48 20.37 -7.03
CA TYR A 3 2.86 21.70 -6.89
C TYR A 3 3.36 22.74 -7.90
N ARG A 4 4.65 22.72 -8.28
CA ARG A 4 5.22 23.67 -9.24
C ARG A 4 4.76 23.39 -10.67
N VAL A 5 4.62 22.11 -11.00
CA VAL A 5 4.13 21.65 -12.32
C VAL A 5 2.65 21.99 -12.48
N VAL A 6 1.84 21.77 -11.43
CA VAL A 6 0.41 22.09 -11.46
C VAL A 6 0.19 23.60 -11.61
N GLN A 7 1.02 24.43 -10.99
CA GLN A 7 0.92 25.89 -11.12
C GLN A 7 1.31 26.40 -12.52
N ASN A 8 2.34 25.83 -13.15
CA ASN A 8 2.86 26.33 -14.43
C ASN A 8 2.27 25.62 -15.67
N HIS A 9 1.74 24.41 -15.51
CA HIS A 9 1.32 23.54 -16.61
C HIS A 9 0.04 22.75 -16.28
N LEU A 10 -0.99 23.44 -15.77
CA LEU A 10 -2.27 22.82 -15.38
C LEU A 10 -2.98 22.16 -16.56
N GLU A 11 -3.02 22.84 -17.71
CA GLU A 11 -3.78 22.39 -18.89
C GLU A 11 -3.21 21.09 -19.47
N GLU A 12 -1.87 21.01 -19.54
CA GLU A 12 -1.15 19.83 -20.01
C GLU A 12 -1.26 18.66 -19.03
N PHE A 13 -1.32 18.95 -17.73
CA PHE A 13 -1.56 17.95 -16.69
C PHE A 13 -2.97 17.35 -16.80
N VAL A 14 -4.02 18.17 -16.90
CA VAL A 14 -5.41 17.72 -17.02
C VAL A 14 -5.63 16.91 -18.31
N ARG A 15 -4.99 17.31 -19.42
CA ARG A 15 -5.12 16.61 -20.71
C ARG A 15 -4.64 15.15 -20.63
N GLN A 16 -3.61 14.85 -19.83
CA GLN A 16 -3.13 13.48 -19.63
C GLN A 16 -4.18 12.59 -18.96
N PHE A 17 -4.96 13.14 -18.03
CA PHE A 17 -5.99 12.37 -17.30
C PHE A 17 -7.29 12.20 -18.08
N LYS A 18 -7.59 13.07 -19.06
CA LYS A 18 -8.80 12.98 -19.90
C LYS A 18 -8.92 11.65 -20.66
N ARG A 19 -7.79 11.01 -21.01
CA ARG A 19 -7.75 9.71 -21.69
C ARG A 19 -7.11 8.60 -20.85
N ALA A 20 -6.84 8.88 -19.57
CA ALA A 20 -6.18 7.90 -18.71
C ALA A 20 -7.18 6.83 -18.28
N LEU A 21 -6.90 5.58 -18.67
CA LEU A 21 -7.63 4.41 -18.18
C LEU A 21 -7.10 4.04 -16.79
N SER A 22 -7.99 3.92 -15.80
CA SER A 22 -7.63 3.47 -14.45
C SER A 22 -7.80 1.95 -14.31
N SER A 23 -6.74 1.25 -13.88
CA SER A 23 -6.76 -0.20 -13.67
C SER A 23 -5.70 -0.62 -12.65
N ARG A 24 -5.92 -1.75 -11.97
CA ARG A 24 -4.91 -2.36 -11.08
C ARG A 24 -3.58 -2.59 -11.76
N GLN A 25 -3.61 -3.05 -13.02
CA GLN A 25 -2.39 -3.31 -13.78
C GLN A 25 -1.64 -2.02 -14.08
N VAL A 26 -2.36 -0.93 -14.38
CA VAL A 26 -1.78 0.41 -14.58
C VAL A 26 -1.18 0.93 -13.29
N PHE A 27 -1.81 0.67 -12.13
CA PHE A 27 -1.24 1.03 -10.83
C PHE A 27 0.10 0.32 -10.55
N GLU A 28 0.19 -0.99 -10.82
CA GLU A 28 1.44 -1.73 -10.68
C GLU A 28 2.52 -1.25 -11.67
N TRP A 29 2.16 -0.98 -12.92
CA TRP A 29 3.09 -0.40 -13.90
C TRP A 29 3.60 0.98 -13.49
N GLN A 30 2.73 1.85 -12.97
CA GLN A 30 3.14 3.15 -12.45
C GLN A 30 4.07 2.98 -11.25
N LYS A 31 3.85 2.00 -10.38
CA LYS A 31 4.73 1.69 -9.24
C LYS A 31 6.12 1.23 -9.70
N MET A 32 6.20 0.38 -10.73
CA MET A 32 7.48 -0.12 -11.29
C MET A 32 8.25 0.92 -12.12
N THR A 33 7.55 1.91 -12.68
CA THR A 33 8.16 2.92 -13.55
C THR A 33 9.16 3.78 -12.77
N ARG A 34 10.40 3.85 -13.27
CA ARG A 34 11.47 4.63 -12.66
C ARG A 34 11.25 6.14 -12.88
N PRO A 35 11.32 6.97 -11.84
CA PRO A 35 11.07 8.40 -11.94
C PRO A 35 12.23 9.18 -12.60
N GLU A 36 13.44 8.63 -12.65
CA GLU A 36 14.63 9.33 -13.18
C GLU A 36 14.55 9.65 -14.68
N THR A 37 13.83 8.82 -15.45
CA THR A 37 13.76 8.95 -16.92
C THR A 37 12.58 9.81 -17.39
N LEU A 38 11.74 10.28 -16.47
CA LEU A 38 10.48 10.97 -16.78
C LEU A 38 10.61 12.49 -16.65
N THR A 39 9.85 13.21 -17.48
CA THR A 39 9.73 14.67 -17.38
C THR A 39 9.03 15.07 -16.08
N ASP A 40 9.20 16.32 -15.65
CA ASP A 40 8.57 16.81 -14.41
C ASP A 40 7.05 16.66 -14.44
N ILE A 41 6.42 16.84 -15.61
CA ILE A 41 4.98 16.65 -15.83
C ILE A 41 4.57 15.18 -15.66
N GLN A 42 5.36 14.26 -16.21
CA GLN A 42 5.08 12.82 -16.09
C GLN A 42 5.30 12.33 -14.65
N ARG A 43 6.35 12.83 -13.97
CA ARG A 43 6.58 12.55 -12.54
C ARG A 43 5.43 13.05 -11.68
N ALA A 44 4.92 14.24 -11.96
CA ALA A 44 3.74 14.81 -11.31
C ALA A 44 2.50 13.94 -11.55
N ALA A 45 2.22 13.57 -12.80
CA ALA A 45 1.06 12.75 -13.15
C ALA A 45 1.09 11.37 -12.48
N ARG A 46 2.26 10.71 -12.47
CA ARG A 46 2.49 9.44 -11.77
C ARG A 46 2.24 9.56 -10.28
N LEU A 47 2.82 10.58 -9.62
CA LEU A 47 2.64 10.80 -8.18
C LEU A 47 1.16 11.00 -7.85
N PHE A 48 0.46 11.83 -8.63
CA PHE A 48 -0.96 12.09 -8.45
C PHE A 48 -1.80 10.81 -8.62
N TYR A 49 -1.53 10.02 -9.66
CA TYR A 49 -2.23 8.76 -9.91
C TYR A 49 -2.05 7.76 -8.75
N LEU A 50 -0.80 7.59 -8.28
CA LEU A 50 -0.50 6.71 -7.15
C LEU A 50 -1.14 7.20 -5.85
N GLN A 51 -1.11 8.50 -5.57
CA GLN A 51 -1.75 9.08 -4.38
C GLN A 51 -3.28 8.96 -4.41
N HIS A 52 -3.89 9.18 -5.57
CA HIS A 52 -5.35 9.12 -5.73
C HIS A 52 -5.90 7.69 -5.59
N HIS A 53 -5.13 6.69 -6.02
CA HIS A 53 -5.53 5.28 -5.96
C HIS A 53 -4.95 4.49 -4.77
N ALA A 54 -4.03 5.07 -3.99
CA ALA A 54 -3.48 4.43 -2.81
C ALA A 54 -4.43 4.51 -1.61
N PHE A 55 -4.54 3.40 -0.89
CA PHE A 55 -5.29 3.37 0.36
C PHE A 55 -4.68 4.32 1.41
N ALA A 56 -5.52 5.19 1.97
CA ALA A 56 -5.15 6.21 2.98
C ALA A 56 -4.07 7.21 2.54
N GLY A 57 -3.86 7.43 1.23
CA GLY A 57 -2.93 8.46 0.74
C GLY A 57 -1.47 8.24 1.18
N LYS A 58 -1.08 6.98 1.43
CA LYS A 58 0.26 6.68 1.92
C LYS A 58 1.31 6.91 0.83
N VAL A 59 2.36 7.65 1.13
CA VAL A 59 3.50 7.87 0.21
C VAL A 59 4.41 6.65 0.14
N THR A 60 4.48 5.85 1.21
CA THR A 60 5.24 4.60 1.29
C THR A 60 4.30 3.45 1.64
N GLY A 61 4.50 2.28 1.02
CA GLY A 61 3.59 1.13 1.21
C GLY A 61 2.24 1.27 0.50
N GLN A 62 2.24 1.89 -0.68
CA GLN A 62 1.04 2.09 -1.51
C GLN A 62 0.44 0.74 -1.94
N THR A 63 -0.80 0.51 -1.53
CA THR A 63 -1.65 -0.61 -1.95
C THR A 63 -2.88 -0.07 -2.68
N PHE A 64 -3.20 -0.67 -3.83
CA PHE A 64 -4.47 -0.42 -4.51
C PHE A 64 -5.57 -0.98 -3.59
N GLY A 65 -6.33 -0.09 -2.94
CA GLY A 65 -7.16 -0.42 -1.78
C GLY A 65 -8.10 -1.61 -2.01
N THR A 66 -7.65 -2.81 -1.65
CA THR A 66 -8.50 -3.98 -1.47
C THR A 66 -8.05 -4.70 -0.22
N ALA A 67 -8.57 -4.24 0.91
CA ALA A 67 -8.54 -4.98 2.15
C ALA A 67 -9.99 -5.18 2.60
N THR A 68 -10.66 -6.18 2.00
CA THR A 68 -11.93 -6.72 2.52
C THR A 68 -11.76 -8.16 3.03
N THR A 69 -10.53 -8.63 3.23
CA THR A 69 -10.30 -9.93 3.85
C THR A 69 -9.08 -9.88 4.74
N GLN A 70 -9.22 -9.22 5.89
CA GLN A 70 -8.53 -9.71 7.07
C GLN A 70 -9.60 -10.36 7.94
N THR A 71 -9.86 -11.64 7.69
CA THR A 71 -10.45 -12.51 8.70
C THR A 71 -9.49 -12.48 9.88
N ARG A 72 -9.95 -11.96 11.02
CA ARG A 72 -9.21 -11.96 12.28
C ARG A 72 -9.12 -13.40 12.79
N SER A 73 -8.21 -14.21 12.27
CA SER A 73 -7.89 -15.51 12.86
C SER A 73 -6.86 -15.29 13.96
N ALA A 74 -7.35 -14.88 15.13
CA ALA A 74 -6.60 -15.01 16.37
C ALA A 74 -7.30 -16.07 17.22
N ASP A 75 -7.18 -17.32 16.77
CA ASP A 75 -7.56 -18.51 17.53
C ASP A 75 -6.34 -19.43 17.55
N SER A 76 -5.41 -19.18 18.47
CA SER A 76 -4.28 -20.10 18.75
C SER A 76 -3.48 -19.78 20.01
N GLN A 77 -4.07 -19.24 21.08
CA GLN A 77 -3.39 -19.20 22.39
C GLN A 77 -4.38 -19.55 23.52
N LEU A 78 -4.81 -20.80 23.57
CA LEU A 78 -5.23 -21.41 24.83
C LEU A 78 -3.95 -21.79 25.62
N PRO A 79 -3.76 -21.29 26.85
CA PRO A 79 -2.59 -21.67 27.64
C PRO A 79 -2.67 -23.17 27.93
N ARG A 80 -1.64 -23.91 27.50
CA ARG A 80 -1.43 -25.30 27.93
C ARG A 80 -1.15 -25.28 29.43
N PHE A 81 -2.19 -25.46 30.25
CA PHE A 81 -2.03 -25.88 31.64
C PHE A 81 -1.41 -27.28 31.63
N GLY A 82 -0.07 -27.30 31.60
CA GLY A 82 0.75 -28.49 31.75
C GLY A 82 0.54 -29.03 33.15
N LEU A 83 -0.06 -30.21 33.22
CA LEU A 83 -0.23 -31.04 34.39
C LEU A 83 1.16 -31.43 34.92
N GLU A 84 1.75 -30.65 35.83
CA GLU A 84 2.98 -31.03 36.50
C GLU A 84 2.66 -32.07 37.58
N ILE A 85 2.80 -33.33 37.19
CA ILE A 85 2.68 -34.50 38.06
C ILE A 85 3.80 -34.45 39.10
N ARG A 86 3.46 -33.94 40.29
CA ARG A 86 4.32 -34.00 41.49
C ARG A 86 4.43 -35.46 41.96
N LYS A 87 5.33 -36.24 41.34
CA LYS A 87 5.86 -37.47 41.95
C LYS A 87 6.83 -37.07 43.06
N ARG A 88 6.31 -36.83 44.25
CA ARG A 88 7.10 -36.81 45.50
C ARG A 88 6.95 -38.18 46.14
N ASN A 89 7.94 -39.05 45.93
CA ASN A 89 8.17 -40.23 46.75
C ASN A 89 8.58 -39.75 48.17
N PRO A 90 7.92 -40.19 49.25
CA PRO A 90 8.49 -40.08 50.58
C PRO A 90 9.14 -41.42 50.95
N ASP A 91 10.44 -41.38 51.23
CA ASP A 91 11.11 -42.44 51.98
C ASP A 91 10.53 -42.49 53.39
N THR A 92 9.73 -43.52 53.70
CA THR A 92 9.59 -44.21 55.00
C THR A 92 8.99 -45.58 54.75
#